data_AF-A0A2V9ATC6-F1
#
_entry.id   AF-A0A2V9ATC6-F1
#
_cell.length_a   1.000
_cell.length_b   1.000
_cell.length_c   1.000
_cell.angle_alpha   90.00
_cell.angle_beta   90.00
_cell.angle_gamma   90.00
#
_symmetry.space_group_name_H-M   'P 1'
#
loop_
_entity.id
_entity.type
_entity.pdbx_description
1 polymer ?
#
loop_
_entity_poly.entity_id
_entity_poly.type
_entity_poly.pdbx_seq_one_letter_code
_entity_poly.pdbx_strand_id
1 'polypeptide(L)'
;MALTCVTTGKPKKYRTQEFSITFRTISKRLFWGFFEKQTRYSKYAIAEPEKALLDWIYLCLQTGVTPSLDEIEFKPVNKQKLIKYADKYPGTVRNVVTHSLAFEHFAA
;
A
#
# COMPACT_ATOMS: atom_id res chain seq x y z
N MET A 1 -4.42 5.64 17.87
CA MET A 1 -4.75 5.31 16.46
C MET A 1 -3.61 5.75 15.53
N ALA A 2 -3.34 5.04 14.43
CA ALA A 2 -2.30 5.42 13.47
C ALA A 2 -2.83 5.45 12.03
N LEU A 3 -2.53 6.52 11.31
CA LEU A 3 -2.87 6.70 9.90
C LEU A 3 -1.60 6.87 9.07
N THR A 4 -1.47 6.08 8.01
CA THR A 4 -0.39 6.25 7.03
C THR A 4 -0.96 6.81 5.74
N CYS A 5 -0.40 7.91 5.28
CA CYS A 5 -0.77 8.58 4.04
C CYS A 5 0.44 8.62 3.10
N VAL A 6 0.17 8.63 1.80
CA VAL A 6 1.20 8.86 0.78
C VAL A 6 1.07 10.27 0.22
N THR A 7 2.20 10.88 -0.11
CA THR A 7 2.27 12.20 -0.74
C THR A 7 3.36 12.23 -1.80
N THR A 8 3.23 13.09 -2.80
CA THR A 8 4.31 13.38 -3.75
C THR A 8 5.27 14.45 -3.24
N GLY A 9 4.96 15.09 -2.11
CA GLY A 9 5.79 16.10 -1.45
C GLY A 9 6.76 15.51 -0.42
N LYS A 10 7.31 16.38 0.44
CA LYS A 10 8.22 15.99 1.52
C LYS A 10 7.49 15.15 2.59
N PRO A 11 8.16 14.14 3.18
CA PRO A 11 7.54 13.33 4.23
C PRO A 11 7.32 14.19 5.48
N LYS A 12 6.24 13.91 6.22
CA LYS A 12 5.87 14.63 7.45
C LYS A 12 5.24 13.67 8.45
N LYS A 13 5.38 13.96 9.75
CA LYS A 13 4.72 13.22 10.82
C LYS A 13 4.02 14.19 11.75
N TYR A 14 2.78 13.89 12.08
CA TYR A 14 1.98 14.60 13.06
C TYR A 14 1.61 13.61 14.16
N ARG A 15 1.83 13.97 15.42
CA ARG A 15 1.55 13.11 16.57
C ARG A 15 0.86 13.91 17.66
N THR A 16 -0.27 13.41 18.12
CA THR A 16 -0.99 13.86 19.31
C THR A 16 -1.04 12.72 20.32
N GLN A 17 -1.64 12.94 21.49
CA GLN A 17 -1.85 11.87 22.47
C GLN A 17 -2.81 10.78 21.95
N GLU A 18 -3.77 11.16 21.09
CA GLU A 18 -4.85 10.28 20.63
C GLU A 18 -4.52 9.58 19.30
N PHE A 19 -3.79 10.26 18.40
CA PHE A 19 -3.53 9.76 17.07
C PHE A 19 -2.16 10.16 16.52
N SER A 20 -1.73 9.41 15.51
CA SER A 20 -0.53 9.73 14.72
C SER A 20 -0.84 9.63 13.24
N ILE A 21 -0.33 10.58 12.46
CA ILE A 21 -0.44 10.61 11.00
C ILE A 21 0.96 10.67 10.42
N THR A 22 1.31 9.69 9.59
CA THR A 22 2.59 9.64 8.90
C THR A 22 2.38 9.79 7.41
N PHE A 23 2.95 10.86 6.84
CA PHE A 23 3.04 11.09 5.41
C PHE A 23 4.36 10.55 4.88
N ARG A 24 4.29 9.57 3.99
CA ARG A 24 5.45 9.01 3.29
C ARG A 24 5.47 9.50 1.85
N THR A 25 6.66 9.84 1.37
CA THR A 25 6.81 10.27 -0.01
C THR A 25 6.76 9.06 -0.94
N ILE A 26 5.98 9.19 -2.01
CA ILE A 26 5.94 8.22 -3.10
C ILE A 26 6.21 8.93 -4.43
N SER A 27 6.79 8.20 -5.39
CA SER A 27 7.01 8.73 -6.74
C SER A 27 5.70 9.15 -7.38
N LYS A 28 5.70 10.26 -8.14
CA LYS A 28 4.53 10.76 -8.87
C LYS A 28 3.90 9.70 -9.79
N ARG A 29 4.72 8.84 -10.42
CA ARG A 29 4.25 7.74 -11.29
C ARG A 29 3.47 6.65 -10.54
N LEU A 30 3.63 6.58 -9.22
CA LEU A 30 2.95 5.65 -8.34
C LEU A 30 1.81 6.33 -7.56
N PHE A 31 1.49 7.59 -7.81
CA PHE A 31 0.43 8.32 -7.10
C PHE A 31 -0.92 8.21 -7.84
N TRP A 32 -1.56 7.04 -7.78
CA TRP A 32 -2.83 6.70 -8.44
C TRP A 32 -3.57 5.61 -7.66
N GLY A 33 -4.73 5.11 -8.14
CA GLY A 33 -5.39 3.94 -7.52
C GLY A 33 -6.09 4.31 -6.21
N PHE A 34 -6.69 5.49 -6.19
CA PHE A 34 -7.47 5.99 -5.06
C PHE A 34 -8.94 6.11 -5.47
N PHE A 35 -9.83 5.87 -4.51
CA PHE A 35 -11.25 6.21 -4.63
C PHE A 35 -11.58 7.34 -3.65
N GLU A 36 -12.51 8.21 -4.05
CA GLU A 36 -12.99 9.29 -3.19
C GLU A 36 -14.00 8.72 -2.19
N LYS A 37 -13.79 9.01 -0.91
CA LYS A 37 -14.78 8.79 0.14
C LYS A 37 -15.28 10.14 0.64
N GLN A 38 -16.60 10.32 0.55
CA GLN A 38 -17.28 11.48 1.07
C GLN A 38 -17.77 11.21 2.50
N THR A 39 -17.54 12.17 3.38
CA THR A 39 -18.12 12.22 4.72
C THR A 39 -19.02 13.44 4.83
N ARG A 40 -19.73 13.55 5.95
CA ARG A 40 -20.57 14.71 6.27
C ARG A 40 -19.80 16.05 6.22
N TYR A 41 -18.50 16.05 6.46
CA TYR A 41 -17.70 17.27 6.63
C TYR A 41 -16.55 17.43 5.63
N SER A 42 -16.19 16.37 4.88
CA SER A 42 -15.04 16.42 3.97
C SER A 42 -15.04 15.30 2.94
N LYS A 43 -14.23 15.47 1.90
CA LYS A 43 -13.88 14.44 0.93
C LYS A 43 -12.41 14.10 1.08
N TYR A 44 -12.09 12.81 1.01
CA TYR A 44 -10.70 12.35 1.02
C TYR A 44 -10.52 11.14 0.13
N ALA A 45 -9.28 10.94 -0.31
CA ALA A 45 -8.89 9.83 -1.16
C ALA A 45 -8.41 8.65 -0.30
N ILE A 46 -8.93 7.44 -0.58
CA ILE A 46 -8.47 6.19 0.04
C ILE A 46 -7.85 5.33 -1.05
N ALA A 47 -6.69 4.74 -0.77
CA ALA A 47 -6.06 3.80 -1.68
C ALA A 47 -6.91 2.53 -1.77
N GLU A 48 -7.09 2.02 -2.99
CA GLU A 48 -7.69 0.71 -3.19
C GLU A 48 -6.86 -0.37 -2.47
N PRO A 49 -7.47 -1.47 -1.97
CA PRO A 49 -6.75 -2.49 -1.21
C PRO A 49 -5.49 -3.01 -1.91
N GLU A 50 -5.58 -3.24 -3.22
CA GLU A 50 -4.44 -3.69 -4.04
C GLU A 50 -3.32 -2.65 -4.07
N LYS A 51 -3.69 -1.37 -4.20
CA LYS A 51 -2.77 -0.25 -4.24
C LYS A 51 -2.09 -0.04 -2.90
N ALA A 52 -2.86 -0.10 -1.81
CA ALA A 52 -2.36 0.06 -0.45
C ALA A 52 -1.31 -1.01 -0.11
N LEU A 53 -1.56 -2.27 -0.49
CA LEU A 53 -0.63 -3.37 -0.31
C LEU A 53 0.69 -3.14 -1.08
N LEU A 54 0.59 -2.80 -2.37
CA LEU A 54 1.77 -2.54 -3.20
C LEU A 54 2.58 -1.34 -2.73
N ASP A 55 1.91 -0.29 -2.26
CA ASP A 55 2.57 0.87 -1.65
C ASP A 55 3.33 0.49 -0.41
N TRP A 56 2.71 -0.28 0.48
CA TRP A 56 3.36 -0.74 1.69
C TRP A 56 4.61 -1.57 1.36
N ILE A 57 4.53 -2.54 0.44
CA ILE A 57 5.69 -3.34 0.00
C ILE A 57 6.79 -2.45 -0.57
N TYR A 58 6.44 -1.57 -1.52
CA TYR A 58 7.40 -0.65 -2.15
C TYR A 58 8.12 0.21 -1.11
N LEU A 59 7.36 0.75 -0.18
CA LEU A 59 7.86 1.61 0.87
C LEU A 59 8.67 0.86 1.94
N CYS A 60 8.39 -0.41 2.23
CA CYS A 60 9.22 -1.26 3.08
C CYS A 60 10.58 -1.58 2.43
N LEU A 61 10.56 -1.95 1.15
CA LEU A 61 11.77 -2.23 0.38
C LEU A 61 12.67 -1.00 0.26
N GLN A 62 12.10 0.20 0.11
CA GLN A 62 12.86 1.46 0.14
C GLN A 62 13.60 1.69 1.45
N THR A 63 13.07 1.17 2.56
CA THR A 63 13.71 1.27 3.88
C THR A 63 14.62 0.07 4.19
N GLY A 64 14.85 -0.83 3.23
CA GLY A 64 15.66 -2.03 3.42
C GLY A 64 14.98 -3.15 4.23
N VAL A 65 13.65 -3.05 4.43
CA VAL A 65 12.87 -4.05 5.17
C VAL A 65 12.16 -4.95 4.18
N THR A 66 12.42 -6.25 4.26
CA THR A 66 11.67 -7.27 3.51
C THR A 66 10.34 -7.51 4.21
N PRO A 67 9.19 -7.18 3.59
CA PRO A 67 7.89 -7.40 4.22
C PRO A 67 7.57 -8.90 4.31
N SER A 68 7.11 -9.36 5.47
CA SER A 68 6.47 -10.67 5.62
C SER A 68 5.02 -10.56 5.15
N LEU A 69 4.63 -11.38 4.17
CA LEU A 69 3.28 -11.38 3.60
C LEU A 69 2.39 -12.48 4.20
N ASP A 70 2.96 -13.39 5.01
CA ASP A 70 2.24 -14.52 5.59
C ASP A 70 1.21 -14.09 6.64
N GLU A 71 1.39 -12.91 7.24
CA GLU A 71 0.47 -12.31 8.23
C GLU A 71 -0.64 -11.47 7.59
N ILE A 72 -0.63 -11.29 6.26
CA ILE A 72 -1.59 -10.42 5.57
C ILE A 72 -2.83 -11.21 5.17
N GLU A 73 -4.01 -10.70 5.53
CA GLU A 73 -5.27 -11.21 5.04
C GLU A 73 -5.55 -10.68 3.61
N PHE A 74 -5.50 -11.57 2.62
CA PHE A 74 -5.74 -11.23 1.21
C PHE A 74 -7.22 -11.22 0.80
N LYS A 75 -8.16 -11.54 1.70
CA LYS A 75 -9.61 -11.52 1.40
C LYS A 75 -10.12 -10.22 0.75
N PRO A 76 -9.72 -9.00 1.19
CA PRO A 76 -10.20 -7.77 0.57
C PRO A 76 -9.47 -7.41 -0.73
N VAL A 77 -8.52 -8.23 -1.20
CA VAL A 77 -7.64 -7.94 -2.33
C VAL A 77 -8.05 -8.75 -3.55
N ASN A 78 -8.33 -8.07 -4.66
CA ASN A 78 -8.58 -8.73 -5.94
C ASN A 78 -7.23 -9.11 -6.60
N LYS A 79 -6.95 -10.41 -6.69
CA LYS A 79 -5.68 -10.95 -7.21
C LYS A 79 -5.36 -10.50 -8.65
N GLN A 80 -6.34 -10.49 -9.55
CA GLN A 80 -6.13 -10.08 -10.94
C GLN A 80 -5.75 -8.59 -11.04
N LYS A 81 -6.45 -7.76 -10.26
CA LYS A 81 -6.17 -6.32 -10.18
C LYS A 81 -4.82 -6.04 -9.51
N LEU A 82 -4.47 -6.81 -8.48
CA LEU A 82 -3.17 -6.71 -7.81
C LEU A 82 -2.01 -6.98 -8.77
N ILE A 83 -2.09 -8.04 -9.58
CA ILE A 83 -1.07 -8.36 -10.59
C ILE A 83 -0.94 -7.23 -11.62
N LYS A 84 -2.09 -6.76 -12.15
CA LYS A 84 -2.12 -5.63 -13.09
C LYS A 84 -1.53 -4.35 -12.49
N TYR A 85 -1.72 -4.13 -11.20
CA TYR A 85 -1.18 -2.97 -10.49
C TYR A 85 0.31 -3.12 -10.23
N ALA A 86 0.78 -4.33 -9.93
CA ALA A 86 2.19 -4.65 -9.72
C ALA A 86 3.05 -4.36 -10.96
N ASP A 87 2.50 -4.45 -12.18
CA ASP A 87 3.19 -4.11 -13.43
C ASP A 87 3.71 -2.66 -13.46
N LYS A 88 3.09 -1.74 -12.70
CA LYS A 88 3.50 -0.33 -12.63
C LYS A 88 4.64 -0.09 -11.63
N TYR A 89 4.97 -1.08 -10.80
CA TYR A 89 6.01 -1.00 -9.79
C TYR A 89 7.32 -1.61 -10.30
N PRO A 90 8.47 -1.31 -9.64
CA PRO A 90 9.72 -1.99 -9.94
C PRO A 90 9.60 -3.52 -9.78
N GLY A 91 10.38 -4.27 -10.56
CA GLY A 91 10.36 -5.73 -10.58
C GLY A 91 10.56 -6.38 -9.21
N THR A 92 11.28 -5.72 -8.28
CA THR A 92 11.44 -6.19 -6.90
C THR A 92 10.12 -6.30 -6.15
N VAL A 93 9.22 -5.30 -6.29
CA VAL A 93 7.89 -5.32 -5.67
C VAL A 93 7.03 -6.42 -6.31
N ARG A 94 7.07 -6.51 -7.64
CA ARG A 94 6.35 -7.55 -8.39
C ARG A 94 6.77 -8.95 -7.94
N ASN A 95 8.07 -9.19 -7.83
CA ASN A 95 8.60 -10.49 -7.42
C ASN A 95 8.10 -10.87 -6.03
N VAL A 96 8.13 -9.96 -5.06
CA VAL A 96 7.62 -10.21 -3.70
C VAL A 96 6.15 -10.64 -3.74
N VAL A 97 5.32 -9.93 -4.50
CA VAL A 97 3.88 -10.26 -4.63
C VAL A 97 3.68 -11.61 -5.30
N THR A 98 4.40 -11.90 -6.39
CA THR A 98 4.26 -13.16 -7.13
C THR A 98 4.68 -14.36 -6.28
N HIS A 99 5.77 -14.25 -5.51
CA HIS A 99 6.20 -15.33 -4.61
C HIS A 99 5.10 -15.64 -3.58
N SER A 100 4.56 -14.62 -2.91
CA SER A 100 3.53 -14.85 -1.87
C SER A 100 2.21 -15.38 -2.44
N LEU A 101 1.79 -14.94 -3.62
CA LEU A 101 0.61 -15.52 -4.28
C LEU A 101 0.82 -16.99 -4.69
N ALA A 102 2.05 -17.38 -5.05
CA ALA A 102 2.37 -18.77 -5.35
C ALA A 102 2.31 -19.66 -4.09
N PHE A 103 2.75 -19.16 -2.93
CA PHE A 103 2.67 -19.88 -1.67
C PHE A 103 1.23 -20.12 -1.20
N GLU A 104 0.32 -19.14 -1.36
CA GLU A 104 -1.11 -19.36 -1.04
C GLU A 104 -1.73 -20.50 -1.87
N HIS A 105 -1.33 -20.65 -3.13
CA HIS A 105 -1.91 -21.67 -4.02
C HIS A 105 -1.51 -23.10 -3.65
N PHE A 106 -0.45 -23.26 -2.84
CA PHE A 106 -0.03 -24.54 -2.26
C PHE A 106 -0.63 -24.80 -0.87
N ALA A 107 -1.17 -23.78 -0.20
CA ALA A 107 -1.72 -23.86 1.15
C ALA A 107 -3.26 -23.93 1.20
N ALA A 108 -3.94 -23.84 0.06
CA ALA A 108 -5.39 -23.96 -0.11
C ALA A 108 -5.76 -25.29 -0.77
#